data_AF-V4NUS0-F1
#
_entry.id   AF-V4NUS0-F1
#
_cell.length_a   1.000
_cell.length_b   1.000
_cell.length_c   1.000
_cell.angle_alpha   90.00
_cell.angle_beta   90.00
_cell.angle_gamma   90.00
#
_symmetry.space_group_name_H-M   'P 1'
#
loop_
_entity.id
_entity.type
_entity.pdbx_description
1 polymer ?
#
loop_
_entity_poly.entity_id
_entity_poly.type
_entity_poly.pdbx_seq_one_letter_code
_entity_poly.pdbx_strand_id
1 'polypeptide(L)'
;MIRQVVYRSEYSRRHGGIISTVSSILAASRQNNLRDGITGYLIFDKTHFMQILEGEAEDVRASFMRIQNDPRHNDIVVLYEGTTSHRAFADWSMGGTARSPELEHIFEQHGIVGSLKAADVGDTFIALAHDVALWEQKREMIRGLSTR
;
A
#
# COMPACT_ATOMS: atom_id res chain seq x y z
N MET A 1 2.97 14.18 16.71
CA MET A 1 1.78 13.81 15.92
C MET A 1 2.26 13.18 14.65
N ILE A 2 1.62 12.11 14.17
CA ILE A 2 2.13 11.31 13.05
C ILE A 2 1.52 11.84 11.76
N ARG A 3 2.36 12.14 10.75
CA ARG A 3 1.91 12.50 9.41
C ARG A 3 1.43 11.25 8.69
N GLN A 4 0.27 11.33 8.05
CA GLN A 4 -0.26 10.25 7.21
C GLN A 4 -0.63 10.79 5.83
N VAL A 5 -0.19 10.09 4.79
CA VAL A 5 -0.54 10.36 3.38
C VAL A 5 -1.10 9.08 2.78
N VAL A 6 -2.27 9.18 2.15
CA VAL A 6 -2.90 8.13 1.36
C VAL A 6 -3.03 8.64 -0.07
N TYR A 7 -2.49 7.88 -1.02
CA TYR A 7 -2.55 8.26 -2.42
C TYR A 7 -2.84 7.05 -3.31
N ARG A 8 -3.34 7.35 -4.51
CA ARG A 8 -3.44 6.41 -5.64
C ARG A 8 -2.63 6.89 -6.83
N SER A 9 -2.25 5.98 -7.70
CA SER A 9 -1.52 6.29 -8.95
C SER A 9 -1.69 5.19 -9.97
N GLU A 10 -1.56 5.51 -11.25
CA GLU A 10 -1.66 4.54 -12.34
C GLU A 10 -0.30 3.90 -12.65
N TYR A 11 -0.28 2.59 -12.88
CA TYR A 11 0.94 1.84 -13.18
C TYR A 11 1.39 2.06 -14.62
N SER A 12 2.64 2.47 -14.78
CA SER A 12 3.29 2.57 -16.08
C SER A 12 3.69 1.19 -16.59
N ARG A 13 2.90 0.64 -17.52
CA ARG A 13 3.14 -0.67 -18.17
C ARG A 13 4.46 -0.78 -18.93
N ARG A 14 5.21 0.31 -19.06
CA ARG A 14 6.49 0.36 -19.77
C ARG A 14 7.64 -0.28 -18.99
N HIS A 15 7.44 -0.71 -17.73
CA HIS A 15 8.55 -0.98 -16.80
C HIS A 15 8.61 -2.42 -16.25
N GLY A 16 8.30 -3.41 -17.10
CA GLY A 16 8.56 -4.84 -16.82
C GLY A 16 7.35 -5.62 -16.31
N GLY A 17 7.60 -6.84 -15.83
CA GLY A 17 6.57 -7.75 -15.35
C GLY A 17 5.96 -7.29 -14.01
N ILE A 18 4.63 -7.39 -13.90
CA ILE A 18 3.86 -6.96 -12.72
C ILE A 18 4.43 -7.49 -11.40
N ILE A 19 4.72 -8.79 -11.32
CA ILE A 19 5.16 -9.45 -10.07
C ILE A 19 6.55 -8.95 -9.65
N SER A 20 7.47 -8.81 -10.60
CA SER A 20 8.80 -8.27 -10.34
C SER A 20 8.73 -6.80 -9.90
N THR A 21 7.81 -6.02 -10.48
CA THR A 21 7.64 -4.61 -10.13
C THR A 21 7.19 -4.45 -8.68
N VAL A 22 6.11 -5.10 -8.26
CA VAL A 22 5.60 -4.99 -6.87
C VAL A 22 6.64 -5.45 -5.87
N SER A 23 7.28 -6.59 -6.12
CA SER A 23 8.34 -7.12 -5.24
C SER A 23 9.51 -6.14 -5.11
N SER A 24 9.93 -5.51 -6.21
CA SER A 24 11.02 -4.51 -6.20
C SER A 24 10.64 -3.24 -5.44
N ILE A 25 9.39 -2.77 -5.59
CA ILE A 25 8.87 -1.62 -4.86
C ILE A 25 8.85 -1.94 -3.36
N LEU A 26 8.27 -3.09 -2.96
CA LEU A 26 8.20 -3.48 -1.56
C LEU A 26 9.59 -3.62 -0.93
N ALA A 27 10.55 -4.22 -1.63
CA ALA A 27 11.92 -4.35 -1.14
C ALA A 27 12.58 -2.99 -0.88
N ALA A 28 12.52 -2.08 -1.86
CA ALA A 28 13.09 -0.73 -1.74
C ALA A 28 12.36 0.09 -0.66
N SER A 29 11.02 0.01 -0.61
CA SER A 29 10.20 0.70 0.38
C SER A 29 10.52 0.22 1.79
N ARG A 30 10.62 -1.09 2.04
CA ARG A 30 10.96 -1.63 3.38
C ARG A 30 12.31 -1.12 3.87
N GLN A 31 13.32 -1.07 2.99
CA GLN A 31 14.65 -0.59 3.36
C GLN A 31 14.65 0.91 3.68
N ASN A 32 14.08 1.73 2.78
CA ASN A 32 14.03 3.19 2.96
C ASN A 32 13.17 3.57 4.16
N ASN A 33 12.01 2.94 4.30
CA ASN A 33 11.07 3.25 5.36
C ASN A 33 11.61 2.84 6.73
N LEU A 34 12.31 1.70 6.84
CA LEU A 34 12.97 1.31 8.09
C LEU A 34 14.02 2.34 8.51
N ARG A 35 14.81 2.85 7.56
CA ARG A 35 15.81 3.91 7.82
C ARG A 35 15.15 5.22 8.27
N ASP A 36 14.05 5.60 7.61
CA ASP A 36 13.39 6.90 7.79
C ASP A 36 12.28 6.86 8.86
N GLY A 37 12.11 5.76 9.59
CA GLY A 37 11.04 5.62 10.60
C GLY A 37 9.62 5.69 10.03
N ILE A 38 9.45 5.30 8.76
CA ILE A 38 8.17 5.30 8.04
C ILE A 38 7.52 3.92 8.14
N THR A 39 6.20 3.88 8.24
CA THR A 39 5.39 2.66 8.14
C THR A 39 4.34 2.82 7.06
N GLY A 40 3.71 1.72 6.66
CA GLY A 40 2.62 1.80 5.70
C GLY A 40 2.25 0.50 5.03
N TYR A 41 1.36 0.62 4.04
CA TYR A 41 0.85 -0.50 3.27
C TYR A 41 0.68 -0.12 1.80
N LEU A 42 0.93 -1.07 0.90
CA LEU A 42 0.81 -0.93 -0.54
C LEU A 42 -0.13 -2.00 -1.10
N ILE A 43 -1.14 -1.58 -1.88
CA ILE A 43 -1.98 -2.47 -2.67
C ILE A 43 -1.76 -2.17 -4.16
N PHE A 44 -1.62 -3.23 -4.96
CA PHE A 44 -1.54 -3.14 -6.41
C PHE A 44 -2.64 -3.95 -7.10
N ASP A 45 -3.50 -3.34 -7.92
CA ASP A 45 -4.61 -4.05 -8.58
C ASP A 45 -4.34 -4.49 -10.04
N LYS A 46 -3.07 -4.46 -10.48
CA LYS A 46 -2.59 -4.63 -11.87
C LYS A 46 -2.63 -3.36 -12.73
N THR A 47 -3.37 -2.35 -12.32
CA THR A 47 -3.53 -1.09 -13.05
C THR A 47 -3.18 0.13 -12.22
N HIS A 48 -3.39 0.09 -10.91
CA HIS A 48 -3.18 1.19 -9.99
C HIS A 48 -2.47 0.71 -8.73
N PHE A 49 -1.61 1.57 -8.20
CA PHE A 49 -1.13 1.48 -6.83
C PHE A 49 -1.99 2.34 -5.93
N MET A 50 -2.24 1.86 -4.72
CA MET A 50 -2.69 2.67 -3.60
C MET A 50 -1.77 2.43 -2.41
N GLN A 51 -1.33 3.50 -1.77
CA GLN A 51 -0.31 3.40 -0.73
C GLN A 51 -0.59 4.37 0.41
N ILE A 52 -0.34 3.86 1.62
CA ILE A 52 -0.39 4.61 2.88
C ILE A 52 1.06 4.80 3.36
N LEU A 53 1.40 6.03 3.75
CA LEU A 53 2.68 6.37 4.37
C LEU A 53 2.42 7.06 5.70
N GLU A 54 3.11 6.62 6.75
CA GLU A 54 2.96 7.15 8.10
C GLU A 54 4.32 7.42 8.73
N GLY A 55 4.51 8.55 9.39
CA GLY A 55 5.79 8.88 10.02
C GLY A 55 5.90 10.32 10.47
N GLU A 56 7.13 10.76 10.74
CA GLU A 56 7.39 12.18 10.95
C GLU A 56 7.14 12.97 9.66
N ALA A 57 6.69 14.22 9.80
CA ALA A 57 6.20 15.00 8.66
C ALA A 57 7.25 15.21 7.57
N GLU A 58 8.50 15.46 7.96
CA GLU A 58 9.61 15.69 7.02
C GLU A 58 9.99 14.42 6.28
N ASP A 59 10.05 13.28 6.97
CA ASP A 59 10.39 11.98 6.40
C ASP A 59 9.32 11.49 5.42
N VAL A 60 8.05 11.60 5.80
CA VAL A 60 6.91 11.28 4.91
C VAL A 60 6.95 12.17 3.67
N ARG A 61 7.18 13.48 3.83
CA ARG A 61 7.28 14.42 2.70
C ARG A 61 8.45 14.08 1.78
N ALA A 62 9.62 13.79 2.33
CA ALA A 62 10.81 13.42 1.57
C ALA A 62 10.58 12.10 0.80
N SER A 63 9.98 11.11 1.45
CA SER A 63 9.63 9.84 0.80
C SER A 63 8.61 10.02 -0.31
N PHE A 64 7.55 10.80 -0.06
CA PHE A 64 6.53 11.08 -1.05
C PHE A 64 7.06 11.85 -2.26
N MET A 65 7.99 12.80 -2.09
CA MET A 65 8.65 13.46 -3.23
C MET A 65 9.48 12.49 -4.08
N ARG A 66 10.17 11.52 -3.48
CA ARG A 66 10.89 10.49 -4.24
C ARG A 66 9.92 9.63 -5.04
N ILE A 67 8.83 9.22 -4.42
CA ILE A 67 7.74 8.46 -5.05
C ILE A 67 7.16 9.25 -6.23
N GLN A 68 6.87 10.54 -6.07
CA GLN A 68 6.30 11.35 -7.15
C GLN A 68 7.13 11.38 -8.44
N ASN A 69 8.43 11.12 -8.35
CA ASN A 69 9.35 11.10 -9.48
C ASN A 69 9.66 9.68 -9.99
N ASP A 70 9.02 8.65 -9.44
CA ASP A 70 9.24 7.27 -9.84
C ASP A 70 8.58 6.98 -11.20
N PRO A 71 9.33 6.55 -12.24
CA PRO A 71 8.77 6.41 -13.58
C PRO A 71 7.86 5.17 -13.72
N ARG A 72 7.78 4.31 -12.69
CA ARG A 72 6.92 3.12 -12.69
C ARG A 72 5.44 3.46 -12.53
N HIS A 73 5.09 4.71 -12.21
CA HIS A 73 3.71 5.14 -12.09
C HIS A 73 3.53 6.60 -12.53
N ASN A 74 2.28 7.00 -12.73
CA ASN A 74 1.88 8.36 -13.09
C ASN A 74 0.50 8.67 -12.47
N ASP A 75 -0.06 9.84 -12.80
CA ASP A 75 -1.41 10.26 -12.40
C ASP A 75 -1.68 10.08 -10.90
N ILE A 76 -0.74 10.58 -10.09
CA ILE A 76 -0.81 10.50 -8.63
C ILE A 76 -1.93 11.41 -8.13
N VAL A 77 -2.84 10.83 -7.35
CA VAL A 77 -3.94 11.53 -6.68
C VAL A 77 -3.83 11.28 -5.17
N VAL A 78 -3.68 12.35 -4.40
CA VAL A 78 -3.72 12.29 -2.94
C VAL A 78 -5.18 12.21 -2.51
N LEU A 79 -5.53 11.13 -1.81
CA LEU A 79 -6.89 10.85 -1.33
C LEU A 79 -7.10 11.35 0.09
N TYR A 80 -6.02 11.35 0.89
CA TYR A 80 -6.01 11.88 2.23
C TYR A 80 -4.60 12.33 2.59
N GLU A 81 -4.50 13.46 3.28
CA GLU A 81 -3.25 13.95 3.84
C GLU A 81 -3.55 14.68 5.15
N GLY A 82 -3.18 14.07 6.27
CA GLY A 82 -3.50 14.61 7.60
C GLY A 82 -2.52 14.19 8.68
N THR A 83 -2.91 14.42 9.93
CA THR A 83 -2.18 13.95 11.11
C THR A 83 -3.05 12.98 11.89
N THR A 84 -2.45 11.90 12.38
CA THR A 84 -3.10 10.88 13.22
C THR A 84 -2.37 10.75 14.56
N SER A 85 -3.10 10.26 15.57
CA SER A 85 -2.56 9.94 16.89
C SER A 85 -1.78 8.62 16.92
N HIS A 86 -2.10 7.69 16.01
CA HIS A 86 -1.49 6.36 15.95
C HIS A 86 -1.25 5.91 14.51
N ARG A 87 -0.24 5.05 14.31
CA ARG A 87 0.02 4.38 13.03
C ARG A 87 -1.00 3.28 12.82
N ALA A 88 -1.66 3.26 11.67
CA ALA A 88 -2.48 2.15 11.22
C ALA A 88 -1.62 0.89 10.98
N PHE A 89 -0.39 1.06 10.48
CA PHE A 89 0.47 -0.06 10.08
C PHE A 89 1.79 -0.10 10.87
N ALA A 90 1.73 0.11 12.20
CA ALA A 90 2.91 0.24 13.07
C ALA A 90 3.94 -0.89 12.92
N ASP A 91 3.49 -2.11 12.66
CA ASP A 91 4.34 -3.31 12.57
C ASP A 91 5.01 -3.50 11.20
N TRP A 92 4.69 -2.66 10.22
CA TRP A 92 5.16 -2.82 8.85
C TRP A 92 5.88 -1.58 8.34
N SER A 93 7.20 -1.67 8.16
CA SER A 93 7.97 -0.65 7.44
C SER A 93 7.39 -0.45 6.03
N MET A 94 6.98 -1.54 5.37
CA MET A 94 6.02 -1.53 4.27
C MET A 94 5.40 -2.92 4.08
N GLY A 95 4.13 -3.04 4.44
CA GLY A 95 3.29 -4.18 4.08
C GLY A 95 2.81 -4.03 2.64
N GLY A 96 2.38 -5.12 2.02
CA GLY A 96 1.68 -4.98 0.75
C GLY A 96 1.49 -6.27 -0.01
N THR A 97 0.55 -6.21 -0.94
CA THR A 97 0.15 -7.35 -1.78
C THR A 97 -0.37 -6.87 -3.13
N ALA A 98 -0.41 -7.80 -4.09
CA ALA A 98 -1.11 -7.59 -5.35
C ALA A 98 -2.51 -8.20 -5.25
N ARG A 99 -3.54 -7.51 -5.75
CA ARG A 99 -4.92 -8.03 -5.80
C ARG A 99 -4.94 -9.35 -6.57
N SER A 100 -5.51 -10.36 -5.93
CA SER A 100 -5.67 -11.71 -6.46
C SER A 100 -7.13 -12.16 -6.30
N PRO A 101 -7.57 -13.23 -7.01
CA PRO A 101 -8.94 -13.73 -6.89
C PRO A 101 -9.36 -14.07 -5.44
N GLU A 102 -8.42 -14.50 -4.60
CA GLU A 102 -8.69 -14.84 -3.20
C GLU A 102 -8.99 -13.62 -2.33
N LEU A 103 -8.53 -12.43 -2.75
CA LEU A 103 -8.80 -11.17 -2.06
C LEU A 103 -10.09 -10.50 -2.55
N GLU A 104 -10.67 -10.94 -3.67
CA GLU A 104 -11.77 -10.23 -4.35
C GLU A 104 -12.95 -9.95 -3.41
N HIS A 105 -13.32 -10.93 -2.57
CA HIS A 105 -14.37 -10.77 -1.58
C HIS A 105 -14.14 -9.59 -0.62
N ILE A 106 -12.88 -9.35 -0.22
CA ILE A 106 -12.52 -8.24 0.67
C ILE A 106 -12.73 -6.90 -0.06
N PHE A 107 -12.30 -6.81 -1.32
CA PHE A 107 -12.50 -5.58 -2.11
C PHE A 107 -13.99 -5.27 -2.32
N GLU A 108 -14.82 -6.29 -2.59
CA GLU A 108 -16.27 -6.14 -2.73
C GLU A 108 -16.94 -5.65 -1.43
N GLN A 109 -16.50 -6.13 -0.26
CA GLN A 109 -16.99 -5.66 1.05
C GLN A 109 -16.74 -4.17 1.28
N HIS A 110 -15.66 -3.64 0.70
CA HIS A 110 -15.32 -2.21 0.73
C HIS A 110 -15.94 -1.42 -0.44
N GLY A 111 -16.81 -2.04 -1.24
CA GLY A 111 -17.47 -1.41 -2.39
C GLY A 111 -16.57 -1.22 -3.62
N ILE A 112 -15.40 -1.86 -3.66
CA ILE A 112 -14.41 -1.69 -4.73
C ILE A 112 -14.55 -2.83 -5.74
N VAL A 113 -15.48 -2.64 -6.68
CA VAL A 113 -15.70 -3.56 -7.79
C VAL A 113 -14.82 -3.15 -8.97
N GLY A 114 -14.04 -4.09 -9.51
CA GLY A 114 -13.18 -3.85 -10.66
C GLY A 114 -11.83 -3.23 -10.27
N SER A 115 -11.65 -1.92 -10.46
CA SER A 115 -10.36 -1.23 -10.24
C SER A 115 -10.39 -0.24 -9.08
N LEU A 116 -9.26 -0.11 -8.40
CA LEU A 116 -8.96 0.91 -7.40
C LEU A 116 -9.15 2.35 -7.89
N LYS A 117 -9.24 2.58 -9.21
CA LYS A 117 -9.58 3.90 -9.76
C LYS A 117 -10.88 4.47 -9.19
N ALA A 118 -11.86 3.61 -8.88
CA ALA A 118 -13.16 4.02 -8.34
C ALA A 118 -13.15 4.28 -6.82
N ALA A 119 -12.04 3.97 -6.12
CA ALA A 119 -11.90 4.23 -4.70
C ALA A 119 -11.40 5.67 -4.49
N ASP A 120 -12.33 6.62 -4.40
CA ASP A 120 -12.01 8.05 -4.24
C ASP A 120 -12.03 8.53 -2.76
N VAL A 121 -12.08 7.62 -1.78
CA VAL A 121 -12.12 7.98 -0.35
C VAL A 121 -10.99 7.31 0.44
N GLY A 122 -10.17 8.12 1.12
CA GLY A 122 -9.00 7.66 1.89
C GLY A 122 -9.32 6.68 3.03
N ASP A 123 -10.39 6.93 3.79
CA ASP A 123 -10.78 6.07 4.92
C ASP A 123 -11.18 4.65 4.47
N THR A 124 -11.90 4.54 3.35
CA THR A 124 -12.22 3.23 2.73
C THR A 124 -10.96 2.46 2.39
N PHE A 125 -9.90 3.16 1.92
CA PHE A 125 -8.65 2.49 1.59
C PHE A 125 -7.88 2.00 2.82
N ILE A 126 -7.87 2.77 3.91
CA ILE A 126 -7.25 2.33 5.16
C ILE A 126 -7.93 1.07 5.68
N ALA A 127 -9.27 1.05 5.68
CA ALA A 127 -10.05 -0.12 6.11
C ALA A 127 -9.79 -1.35 5.21
N LEU A 128 -9.80 -1.17 3.89
CA LEU A 128 -9.42 -2.22 2.93
C LEU A 128 -8.02 -2.77 3.22
N ALA A 129 -7.03 -1.88 3.38
CA ALA A 129 -5.64 -2.28 3.60
C ALA A 129 -5.46 -3.07 4.91
N HIS A 130 -6.21 -2.72 5.96
CA HIS A 130 -6.24 -3.50 7.20
C HIS A 130 -6.80 -4.90 7.00
N ASP A 131 -7.96 -5.05 6.35
CA ASP A 131 -8.58 -6.36 6.16
C ASP A 131 -7.73 -7.27 5.26
N VAL A 132 -7.12 -6.70 4.22
CA VAL A 132 -6.16 -7.40 3.36
C VAL A 132 -4.93 -7.83 4.17
N ALA A 133 -4.37 -6.95 5.01
CA ALA A 133 -3.22 -7.29 5.85
C ALA A 133 -3.52 -8.44 6.83
N LEU A 134 -4.69 -8.41 7.48
CA LEU A 134 -5.14 -9.46 8.39
C LEU A 134 -5.35 -10.78 7.67
N TRP A 135 -5.92 -10.75 6.46
CA TRP A 135 -6.13 -11.95 5.66
C TRP A 135 -4.80 -12.60 5.26
N GLU A 136 -3.83 -11.82 4.77
CA GLU A 136 -2.51 -12.32 4.40
C GLU A 136 -1.77 -12.89 5.62
N GLN A 137 -1.83 -12.21 6.78
CA GLN A 137 -1.23 -12.72 8.02
C GLN A 137 -1.85 -14.07 8.43
N LYS A 138 -3.19 -14.19 8.37
CA LYS A 138 -3.89 -15.44 8.69
C LYS A 138 -3.52 -16.56 7.72
N ARG A 139 -3.41 -16.25 6.42
CA ARG A 139 -3.02 -17.20 5.38
C ARG A 139 -1.62 -17.76 5.60
N GLU A 140 -0.66 -16.90 5.92
CA GLU A 140 0.72 -17.33 6.20
C GLU A 140 0.80 -18.18 7.48
N MET A 141 0.02 -17.86 8.52
CA MET A 141 -0.08 -18.71 9.71
C MET A 141 -0.62 -20.11 9.38
N ILE A 142 -1.69 -20.21 8.61
CA ILE A 142 -2.29 -21.50 8.21
C ILE A 142 -1.31 -22.32 7.35
N ARG A 143 -0.61 -21.67 6.41
CA ARG A 143 0.41 -22.32 5.59
C ARG A 143 1.57 -22.86 6.43
N GLY A 144 2.06 -22.07 7.37
CA GLY A 144 3.14 -22.48 8.28
C GLY A 144 2.77 -23.66 9.20
N LEU A 145 1.49 -23.76 9.58
CA LEU A 145 0.94 -24.88 10.36
C LEU A 145 0.80 -26.17 9.53
N SER A 146 0.66 -26.06 8.20
CA SER A 146 0.47 -27.21 7.31
C SER A 146 1.79 -27.85 6.82
N THR A 147 2.94 -27.26 7.17
CA THR A 147 4.30 -27.71 6.81
C THR A 147 5.07 -28.35 7.97
N ARG A 148 4.40 -28.67 9.08
CA ARG A 148 4.96 -29.39 10.23
C ARG A 148 4.19 -30.68 10.46
#